data_AF-A0A0Q4ERY4-F1
#
_entry.id   AF-A0A0Q4ERY4-F1
#
_cell.length_a   1.000
_cell.length_b   1.000
_cell.length_c   1.000
_cell.angle_alpha   90.00
_cell.angle_beta   90.00
_cell.angle_gamma   90.00
#
_symmetry.space_group_name_H-M   'P 1'
#
loop_
_entity.id
_entity.type
_entity.pdbx_description
1 polymer ?
#
loop_
_entity_poly.entity_id
_entity_poly.type
_entity_poly.pdbx_seq_one_letter_code
_entity_poly.pdbx_strand_id
1 'polypeptide(L)' 'MTEYATLRTQLIGTVNASNRQYDSFMSDIESATGDPMAFFDAMFNKHKSNSATLEYDRAHHVIMKTAIDSLRG' A
#
# COMPACT_ATOMS: atom_id res chain seq x y z
N MET A 1 3.11 -21.02 4.02
CA MET A 1 2.29 -19.88 4.49
C MET A 1 3.12 -18.69 5.01
N THR A 2 4.46 -18.75 5.03
CA THR A 2 5.34 -17.73 5.66
C THR A 2 5.72 -16.57 4.74
N GLU A 3 5.90 -16.79 3.45
CA GLU A 3 6.27 -15.74 2.47
C GLU A 3 5.14 -14.73 2.24
N TYR A 4 3.90 -15.21 2.17
CA TYR A 4 2.73 -14.35 2.01
C TYR A 4 2.59 -13.38 3.19
N ALA A 5 2.57 -13.87 4.43
CA ALA A 5 2.47 -13.03 5.61
C ALA A 5 3.62 -12.01 5.70
N THR A 6 4.84 -12.41 5.31
CA THR A 6 6.01 -11.54 5.28
C THR A 6 5.83 -10.40 4.27
N LEU A 7 5.42 -10.70 3.04
CA LEU A 7 5.16 -9.69 2.01
C LEU A 7 4.06 -8.71 2.43
N ARG A 8 2.98 -9.22 3.05
CA ARG A 8 1.90 -8.36 3.56
C ARG A 8 2.39 -7.37 4.60
N THR A 9 3.19 -7.83 5.55
CA THR A 9 3.77 -6.97 6.59
C THR A 9 4.67 -5.88 5.99
N GLN A 10 5.47 -6.22 4.97
CA GLN A 10 6.29 -5.24 4.26
C GLN A 10 5.44 -4.20 3.53
N LEU A 11 4.36 -4.62 2.86
CA LEU A 11 3.43 -3.71 2.18
C LEU A 11 2.73 -2.78 3.16
N ILE A 12 2.23 -3.30 4.29
CA ILE A 12 1.64 -2.49 5.36
C ILE A 12 2.65 -1.50 5.93
N GLY A 13 3.89 -1.93 6.17
CA GLY A 13 4.97 -1.05 6.61
C GLY A 13 5.22 0.09 5.62
N THR A 14 5.19 -0.20 4.32
CA THR A 14 5.35 0.78 3.24
C THR A 14 4.18 1.76 3.21
N VAL A 15 2.94 1.29 3.32
CA VAL A 15 1.73 2.13 3.41
C VAL A 15 1.79 3.05 4.62
N ASN A 16 2.21 2.55 5.78
CA ASN A 16 2.33 3.36 6.98
C ASN A 16 3.45 4.42 6.87
N ALA A 17 4.52 4.12 6.14
CA ALA A 17 5.57 5.08 5.86
C ALA A 17 5.09 6.19 4.91
N SER A 18 4.42 5.82 3.80
CA SER A 18 3.90 6.77 2.82
C SER A 18 2.79 7.65 3.40
N ASN A 19 1.91 7.09 4.24
CA ASN A 19 0.90 7.86 4.96
C ASN A 19 1.54 8.89 5.90
N ARG A 20 2.55 8.51 6.69
CA ARG A 20 3.26 9.45 7.57
C ARG A 20 3.94 10.58 6.79
N GLN A 21 4.55 10.27 5.64
CA GLN A 21 5.16 11.29 4.78
C GLN A 21 4.11 12.27 4.25
N TYR A 22 2.97 11.75 3.77
CA TYR A 22 1.87 12.58 3.29
C TYR A 22 1.27 13.44 4.42
N ASP A 23 1.02 12.87 5.59
CA ASP A 23 0.44 13.57 6.74
C ASP A 23 1.40 14.66 7.26
N SER A 24 2.72 14.38 7.27
CA SER A 24 3.74 15.38 7.60
C SER A 24 3.68 16.57 6.65
N PHE A 25 3.55 16.32 5.33
CA PHE A 25 3.37 17.39 4.34
C PHE A 25 2.10 18.21 4.61
N MET A 26 0.97 17.53 4.88
CA MET A 26 -0.29 18.22 5.15
C MET A 26 -0.29 19.02 6.45
N SER A 27 0.54 18.63 7.42
CA SER A 27 0.63 19.30 8.73
C SER A 27 1.40 20.62 8.70
N ASP A 28 2.23 20.83 7.68
CA ASP A 28 3.06 22.03 7.54
C ASP A 28 2.82 22.71 6.20
N ILE A 29 1.79 23.56 6.18
CA ILE A 29 1.31 24.25 4.97
C ILE A 29 2.39 25.17 4.38
N GLU A 30 3.30 25.73 5.19
CA GLU A 30 4.39 26.58 4.69
C GLU A 30 5.46 25.77 3.93
N SER A 31 5.82 24.56 4.41
CA SER A 31 6.72 23.68 3.65
C SER A 31 6.03 23.00 2.46
N ALA A 32 4.73 22.71 2.55
CA ALA A 32 3.94 22.14 1.45
C ALA A 32 3.71 23.14 0.29
N THR A 33 3.61 24.44 0.59
CA THR A 33 3.50 25.49 -0.44
C THR A 33 4.84 25.86 -1.07
N GLY A 34 5.95 25.60 -0.39
CA GLY A 34 7.31 25.84 -0.89
C GLY A 34 7.81 24.83 -1.92
N ASP A 35 7.30 23.60 -1.92
CA ASP A 35 7.67 22.55 -2.89
C ASP A 35 6.45 21.73 -3.36
N PRO A 36 5.72 22.21 -4.39
CA PRO A 36 4.60 21.49 -4.99
C PRO A 36 4.99 20.11 -5.55
N MET A 37 6.24 19.92 -5.98
CA MET A 37 6.68 18.64 -6.55
C MET A 37 6.75 17.57 -5.47
N ALA A 38 7.29 17.91 -4.30
CA ALA A 38 7.35 16.99 -3.17
C ALA A 38 5.94 16.59 -2.66
N PHE A 39 4.96 17.50 -2.73
CA PHE A 39 3.56 17.16 -2.46
C PHE A 39 3.03 16.10 -3.43
N PHE A 40 3.21 16.30 -4.75
CA PHE A 40 2.74 15.33 -5.75
C PHE A 40 3.46 13.99 -5.61
N ASP A 41 4.75 13.98 -5.31
CA ASP A 41 5.52 12.76 -5.05
C ASP A 41 5.00 12.02 -3.81
N ALA A 42 4.70 12.72 -2.72
CA ALA A 42 4.11 12.11 -1.52
C ALA A 42 2.72 11.52 -1.80
N MET A 43 1.87 12.25 -2.53
CA MET A 43 0.54 11.77 -2.94
C MET A 43 0.66 10.53 -3.85
N PHE A 44 1.56 10.57 -4.83
CA PHE A 44 1.78 9.46 -5.75
C PHE A 44 2.28 8.20 -5.02
N ASN A 45 3.25 8.35 -4.13
CA ASN A 45 3.78 7.25 -3.33
C ASN A 45 2.71 6.64 -2.41
N LYS A 46 1.88 7.47 -1.78
CA LYS A 46 0.71 7.02 -1.00
C LYS A 46 -0.23 6.19 -1.85
N HIS A 47 -0.68 6.71 -3.00
CA HIS A 47 -1.56 5.97 -3.91
C HIS A 47 -0.94 4.64 -4.34
N LYS A 48 0.32 4.65 -4.81
CA LYS A 48 0.99 3.44 -5.29
C LYS A 48 1.08 2.36 -4.22
N SER A 49 1.40 2.74 -2.99
CA SER A 49 1.50 1.80 -1.86
C SER A 49 0.15 1.16 -1.49
N ASN A 50 -0.93 1.93 -1.53
CA ASN A 50 -2.28 1.42 -1.30
C ASN A 50 -2.71 0.46 -2.42
N SER A 51 -2.46 0.83 -3.68
CA SER A 51 -2.75 -0.03 -4.84
C SER A 51 -2.00 -1.35 -4.78
N ALA A 52 -0.73 -1.34 -4.37
CA ALA A 52 0.06 -2.57 -4.21
C ALA A 52 -0.53 -3.50 -3.12
N THR A 53 -1.01 -2.94 -2.02
CA THR A 53 -1.66 -3.71 -0.95
C THR A 53 -2.98 -4.35 -1.43
N LEU A 54 -3.80 -3.59 -2.16
CA LEU A 54 -5.06 -4.11 -2.72
C LEU A 54 -4.82 -5.23 -3.75
N GLU A 55 -3.83 -5.07 -4.63
CA GLU A 55 -3.52 -6.08 -5.64
C GLU A 55 -2.99 -7.37 -5.00
N TYR A 56 -2.17 -7.24 -3.95
CA TYR A 56 -1.72 -8.38 -3.15
C TYR A 56 -2.92 -9.12 -2.51
N ASP A 57 -3.84 -8.41 -1.85
CA ASP A 57 -5.01 -9.03 -1.22
C ASP A 57 -5.93 -9.71 -2.27
N ARG A 58 -6.09 -9.09 -3.45
CA ARG A 58 -6.83 -9.65 -4.58
C ARG A 58 -6.21 -10.96 -5.08
N ALA A 59 -4.89 -10.97 -5.31
CA ALA A 59 -4.18 -12.15 -5.77
C ALA A 59 -4.30 -13.31 -4.76
N HIS A 60 -4.17 -12.99 -3.46
CA HIS A 60 -4.33 -13.98 -2.39
C HIS A 60 -5.74 -14.58 -2.36
N HIS A 61 -6.77 -13.73 -2.49
CA HIS A 61 -8.15 -14.18 -2.55
C HIS A 61 -8.39 -15.15 -3.72
N VAL A 62 -7.86 -14.84 -4.90
CA VAL A 62 -7.98 -15.72 -6.09
C VAL A 62 -7.33 -17.07 -5.84
N ILE A 63 -6.13 -17.10 -5.25
CA ILE A 63 -5.42 -18.36 -4.91
C ILE A 63 -6.25 -19.19 -3.94
N MET A 64 -6.73 -18.59 -2.85
CA MET A 64 -7.54 -19.28 -1.85
C MET A 64 -8.84 -19.82 -2.45
N LYS A 65 -9.54 -19.00 -3.24
CA LYS A 65 -10.76 -19.41 -3.92
C LYS A 65 -10.52 -20.59 -4.85
N THR A 66 -9.46 -20.53 -5.67
CA THR A 66 -9.09 -21.62 -6.60
C THR A 66 -8.80 -22.92 -5.85
N ALA A 67 -8.11 -22.84 -4.71
CA ALA A 67 -7.84 -24.00 -3.87
C ALA A 67 -9.14 -24.61 -3.29
N ILE A 68 -10.06 -23.77 -2.80
CA ILE A 68 -11.37 -24.23 -2.29
C ILE A 68 -12.20 -24.86 -3.40
N ASP A 69 -12.27 -24.23 -4.57
CA ASP A 69 -13.03 -24.74 -5.71
C ASP A 69 -12.48 -26.09 -6.19
N SER A 70 -11.17 -26.28 -6.15
CA SER A 70 -10.51 -27.56 -6.47
C SER A 70 -10.79 -28.69 -5.47
N LEU A 71 -11.16 -28.36 -4.22
CA LEU A 71 -11.56 -29.35 -3.20
C LEU A 71 -13.04 -29.75 -3.29
N ARG A 72 -13.82 -29.01 -4.08
CA ARG A 72 -15.26 -29.24 -4.28
C ARG A 72 -15.58 -30.02 -5.57
N GLY A 73 -14.59 -30.22 -6.43
CA GLY A 73 -14.62 -31.17 -7.56
C GLY A 73 -13.98 -32.49 -7.19
#